data_AF-A0A2V8I5Z5-F1
#
_entry.id   AF-A0A2V8I5Z5-F1
#
_cell.length_a   1.000
_cell.length_b   1.000
_cell.length_c   1.000
_cell.angle_alpha   90.00
_cell.angle_beta   90.00
_cell.angle_gamma   90.00
#
_symmetry.space_group_name_H-M   'P 1'
#
loop_
_entity.id
_entity.type
_entity.pdbx_description
1 polymer ?
#
loop_
_entity_poly.entity_id
_entity_poly.type
_entity_poly.pdbx_seq_one_letter_code
_entity_poly.pdbx_strand_id
1 'polypeptide(L)'
;MFPRDAKGNVKAMRELHTPHRAYGVAVDEEAQELYLTIEHPPEVDVYRKTASGEDKPIRTLKGDKTRLADAHGIAIDPGNGWMFVSNHGSASSPTTKGGRFDPPSITVYPLKTTGDTAPIRTIAGPKTQLNWPAHIFLDRERGELYVANDAGDSILVFRETDNGDVTPTRVLKGSKTGLKNPTSLFVDTRNNELLVSNMGNHSATVYPRTASGDVAPLRTIRSAPRGKLADMIGNPGAAAYDSKREEILVPN
;
A
#
# COMPACT_ATOMS: atom_id res chain seq x y z
N MET A 1 13.80 13.06 4.97
CA MET A 1 14.29 12.29 6.14
C MET A 1 14.47 13.24 7.32
N PHE A 2 13.84 12.93 8.45
CA PHE A 2 13.93 13.72 9.68
C PHE A 2 14.75 12.97 10.74
N PRO A 3 15.38 13.68 11.71
CA PRO A 3 16.02 13.04 12.85
C PRO A 3 15.03 12.19 13.64
N ARG A 4 15.46 11.06 14.19
CA ARG A 4 14.58 10.16 14.98
C ARG A 4 14.07 10.82 16.26
N ASP A 5 14.85 11.74 16.81
CA ASP A 5 14.59 12.52 18.01
C ASP A 5 14.00 13.91 17.71
N ALA A 6 13.58 14.16 16.46
CA ALA A 6 12.96 15.42 16.06
C ALA A 6 11.70 15.71 16.87
N LYS A 7 11.59 16.93 17.40
CA LYS A 7 10.42 17.44 18.11
C LYS A 7 10.00 18.79 17.55
N GLY A 8 8.72 18.92 17.21
CA GLY A 8 8.16 20.16 16.65
C GLY A 8 8.55 20.39 15.19
N ASN A 9 8.68 21.66 14.80
CA ASN A 9 8.99 22.06 13.44
C ASN A 9 10.50 21.97 13.17
N VAL A 10 10.97 20.80 12.75
CA VAL A 10 12.39 20.52 12.46
C VAL A 10 12.58 20.42 10.95
N LYS A 11 13.65 21.01 10.40
CA LYS A 11 13.99 20.84 8.98
C LYS A 11 14.40 19.39 8.70
N ALA A 12 14.10 18.92 7.49
CA ALA A 12 14.62 17.62 7.05
C ALA A 12 16.15 17.65 7.06
N MET A 13 16.77 16.58 7.57
CA MET A 13 18.24 16.41 7.46
C MET A 13 18.65 16.13 6.02
N ARG A 14 17.73 15.54 5.24
CA ARG A 14 17.95 15.19 3.84
C ARG A 14 16.63 15.05 3.12
N GLU A 15 16.61 15.50 1.87
CA GLU A 15 15.49 15.34 0.95
C GLU A 15 15.98 14.54 -0.25
N LEU A 16 15.12 13.69 -0.79
CA LEU A 16 15.35 12.91 -2.01
C LEU A 16 14.18 13.19 -2.93
N HIS A 17 14.47 13.63 -4.16
CA HIS A 17 13.46 13.81 -5.17
C HIS A 17 13.21 12.46 -5.84
N THR A 18 12.02 11.91 -5.61
CA THR A 18 11.57 10.65 -6.20
C THR A 18 10.78 10.92 -7.48
N PRO A 19 10.61 9.91 -8.35
CA PRO A 19 9.67 10.01 -9.45
C PRO A 19 8.28 10.44 -8.94
N HIS A 20 7.57 11.16 -9.80
CA HIS A 20 6.19 11.53 -9.55
C HIS A 20 5.35 10.27 -9.33
N ARG A 21 4.36 10.32 -8.41
CA ARG A 21 3.52 9.17 -8.01
C ARG A 21 4.27 8.02 -7.33
N ALA A 22 5.27 8.34 -6.51
CA ALA A 22 5.75 7.40 -5.52
C ALA A 22 4.67 7.18 -4.44
N TYR A 23 4.40 5.92 -4.08
CA TYR A 23 3.33 5.56 -3.14
C TYR A 23 3.88 4.87 -1.88
N GLY A 24 4.34 3.63 -2.03
CA GLY A 24 4.79 2.77 -0.95
C GLY A 24 6.29 2.84 -0.74
N VAL A 25 6.71 2.63 0.51
CA VAL A 25 8.13 2.60 0.88
C VAL A 25 8.44 1.42 1.79
N ALA A 26 9.52 0.70 1.49
CA ALA A 26 10.11 -0.30 2.37
C ALA A 26 11.61 -0.08 2.53
N VAL A 27 12.16 -0.46 3.68
CA VAL A 27 13.59 -0.25 4.00
C VAL A 27 14.22 -1.58 4.36
N ASP A 28 15.28 -1.94 3.64
CA ASP A 28 16.20 -3.00 4.04
C ASP A 28 17.32 -2.36 4.87
N GLU A 29 17.27 -2.58 6.18
CA GLU A 29 18.26 -2.05 7.11
C GLU A 29 19.60 -2.78 7.04
N GLU A 30 19.64 -4.03 6.60
CA GLU A 30 20.92 -4.75 6.49
C GLU A 30 21.66 -4.29 5.24
N ALA A 31 20.95 -4.19 4.12
CA ALA A 31 21.52 -3.71 2.85
C ALA A 31 21.68 -2.18 2.79
N GLN A 32 21.06 -1.44 3.72
CA GLN A 32 20.93 0.03 3.67
C GLN A 32 20.29 0.50 2.36
N GLU A 33 19.15 -0.10 2.01
CA GLU A 33 18.43 0.16 0.76
C GLU A 33 16.98 0.59 1.01
N LEU A 34 16.49 1.50 0.16
CA LEU A 34 15.14 2.07 0.19
C LEU A 34 14.41 1.63 -1.08
N TYR A 35 13.29 0.94 -0.93
CA TYR A 35 12.44 0.48 -2.02
C TYR A 35 11.21 1.37 -2.11
N LEU A 36 10.91 1.86 -3.31
CA LEU A 36 9.78 2.74 -3.59
C LEU A 36 8.95 2.17 -4.74
N THR A 37 7.64 2.05 -4.54
CA THR A 37 6.71 1.78 -5.63
C THR A 37 6.29 3.08 -6.29
N ILE A 38 6.21 3.06 -7.62
CA ILE A 38 5.74 4.16 -8.46
C ILE A 38 4.48 3.67 -9.19
N GLU A 39 3.41 4.46 -9.17
CA GLU A 39 2.12 4.04 -9.75
C GLU A 39 2.12 4.12 -11.29
N HIS A 40 2.75 5.16 -11.87
CA HIS A 40 2.69 5.39 -13.31
C HIS A 40 3.95 6.07 -13.92
N PRO A 41 4.58 5.44 -14.94
CA PRO A 41 4.44 4.03 -15.30
C PRO A 41 4.78 3.13 -14.10
N PRO A 42 4.13 1.98 -13.94
CA PRO A 42 4.30 1.16 -12.75
C PRO A 42 5.72 0.58 -12.68
N GLU A 43 6.46 0.91 -11.62
CA GLU A 43 7.82 0.42 -11.37
C GLU A 43 8.13 0.33 -9.87
N VAL A 44 9.19 -0.39 -9.53
CA VAL A 44 9.83 -0.33 -8.21
C VAL A 44 11.23 0.20 -8.37
N ASP A 45 11.49 1.36 -7.77
CA ASP A 45 12.81 1.96 -7.69
C ASP A 45 13.47 1.63 -6.36
N VAL A 46 14.75 1.28 -6.42
CA VAL A 46 15.56 1.04 -5.23
C VAL A 46 16.67 2.07 -5.16
N TYR A 47 16.78 2.76 -4.05
CA TYR A 47 17.82 3.74 -3.76
C TYR A 47 18.71 3.23 -2.62
N ARG A 48 19.90 3.79 -2.49
CA ARG A 48 20.60 3.71 -1.20
C ARG A 48 19.74 4.39 -0.15
N LYS A 49 19.65 3.83 1.05
CA LYS A 49 18.98 4.47 2.20
C LYS A 49 19.56 5.85 2.48
N THR A 50 20.80 6.12 2.06
CA THR A 50 21.45 7.42 2.22
C THR A 50 21.24 8.42 1.07
N ALA A 51 20.43 8.09 0.05
CA ALA A 51 20.26 8.92 -1.14
C ALA A 51 19.66 10.31 -0.85
N SER A 52 20.12 11.32 -1.59
CA SER A 52 19.76 12.75 -1.48
C SER A 52 19.55 13.40 -2.83
N GLY A 53 18.79 14.50 -2.84
CA GLY A 53 18.63 15.39 -3.98
C GLY A 53 18.18 14.62 -5.21
N GLU A 54 19.04 14.61 -6.23
CA GLU A 54 18.78 13.99 -7.54
C GLU A 54 19.44 12.61 -7.71
N ASP A 55 19.93 11.99 -6.62
CA ASP A 55 20.49 10.64 -6.64
C ASP A 55 19.56 9.70 -7.39
N LYS A 56 20.13 8.86 -8.28
CA LYS A 56 19.36 7.93 -9.10
C LYS A 56 19.14 6.60 -8.38
N PRO A 57 18.09 5.83 -8.75
CA PRO A 57 17.93 4.46 -8.30
C PRO A 57 19.19 3.65 -8.61
N ILE A 58 19.58 2.80 -7.67
CA ILE A 58 20.61 1.78 -7.87
C ILE A 58 20.04 0.55 -8.60
N ARG A 59 18.72 0.35 -8.58
CA ARG A 59 17.97 -0.67 -9.34
C ARG A 59 16.56 -0.17 -9.65
N THR A 60 16.02 -0.63 -10.78
CA THR A 60 14.63 -0.37 -11.16
C THR A 60 14.03 -1.66 -11.74
N LEU A 61 12.91 -2.11 -11.17
CA LEU A 61 12.06 -3.17 -11.69
C LEU A 61 10.92 -2.55 -12.48
N LYS A 62 10.87 -2.81 -13.80
CA LYS A 62 9.85 -2.24 -14.70
C LYS A 62 9.70 -3.06 -15.99
N GLY A 63 8.54 -2.92 -16.63
CA GLY A 63 8.24 -3.59 -17.90
C GLY A 63 7.05 -4.53 -17.78
N ASP A 64 6.55 -5.02 -18.92
CA ASP A 64 5.30 -5.78 -18.96
C ASP A 64 5.38 -7.16 -18.30
N LYS A 65 6.56 -7.82 -18.31
CA LYS A 65 6.70 -9.12 -17.64
C LYS A 65 6.65 -9.00 -16.14
N THR A 66 6.96 -7.82 -15.58
CA THR A 66 6.85 -7.57 -14.15
C THR A 66 5.43 -7.75 -13.64
N ARG A 67 4.41 -7.52 -14.48
CA ARG A 67 2.98 -7.48 -14.07
C ARG A 67 2.67 -6.45 -12.99
N LEU A 68 3.52 -5.44 -12.81
CA LEU A 68 3.16 -4.28 -12.00
C LEU A 68 2.02 -3.53 -12.69
N ALA A 69 0.99 -3.19 -11.92
CA ALA A 69 -0.23 -2.56 -12.42
C ALA A 69 -0.79 -1.64 -11.34
N ASP A 70 -0.41 -0.35 -11.41
CA ASP A 70 -0.73 0.63 -10.36
C ASP A 70 -0.13 0.19 -9.01
N ALA A 71 1.20 0.11 -8.97
CA ALA A 71 1.95 -0.44 -7.85
C ALA A 71 1.81 0.47 -6.61
N HIS A 72 1.25 -0.06 -5.54
CA HIS A 72 0.90 0.65 -4.31
C HIS A 72 1.76 0.19 -3.14
N GLY A 73 1.25 -0.70 -2.29
CA GLY A 73 1.95 -1.17 -1.10
C GLY A 73 3.17 -2.03 -1.44
N ILE A 74 4.20 -1.92 -0.62
CA ILE A 74 5.41 -2.74 -0.72
C ILE A 74 5.82 -3.27 0.65
N ALA A 75 6.13 -4.56 0.71
CA ALA A 75 6.77 -5.19 1.86
C ALA A 75 7.97 -6.01 1.39
N ILE A 76 8.99 -6.12 2.22
CA ILE A 76 10.19 -6.91 1.90
C ILE A 76 10.45 -7.95 2.98
N ASP A 77 11.09 -9.04 2.59
CA ASP A 77 11.64 -10.04 3.49
C ASP A 77 13.11 -10.32 3.14
N PRO A 78 14.06 -9.60 3.74
CA PRO A 78 15.48 -9.86 3.53
C PRO A 78 15.92 -11.28 3.91
N GLY A 79 15.28 -11.89 4.93
CA GLY A 79 15.64 -13.22 5.41
C GLY A 79 15.35 -14.32 4.37
N ASN A 80 14.20 -14.23 3.70
CA ASN A 80 13.84 -15.14 2.60
C ASN A 80 14.19 -14.60 1.20
N GLY A 81 14.70 -13.36 1.12
CA GLY A 81 15.05 -12.70 -0.13
C GLY A 81 13.84 -12.38 -1.02
N TRP A 82 12.71 -11.98 -0.44
CA TRP A 82 11.47 -11.68 -1.17
C TRP A 82 11.06 -10.21 -1.10
N MET A 83 10.37 -9.75 -2.13
CA MET A 83 9.70 -8.46 -2.22
C MET A 83 8.26 -8.68 -2.66
N PHE A 84 7.31 -8.09 -1.94
CA PHE A 84 5.87 -8.17 -2.18
C PHE A 84 5.36 -6.80 -2.59
N VAL A 85 4.58 -6.73 -3.67
CA VAL A 85 3.99 -5.49 -4.18
C VAL A 85 2.49 -5.68 -4.36
N SER A 86 1.66 -4.81 -3.78
CA SER A 86 0.24 -4.77 -4.10
C SER A 86 -0.02 -3.92 -5.34
N ASN A 87 -0.96 -4.37 -6.17
CA ASN A 87 -1.31 -3.76 -7.44
C ASN A 87 -2.82 -3.51 -7.46
N HIS A 88 -3.23 -2.27 -7.70
CA HIS A 88 -4.65 -1.91 -7.83
C HIS A 88 -5.27 -2.42 -9.14
N GLY A 89 -4.47 -2.51 -10.21
CA GLY A 89 -4.91 -3.10 -11.48
C GLY A 89 -4.82 -2.15 -12.69
N SER A 90 -4.64 -0.85 -12.50
CA SER A 90 -4.47 0.07 -13.64
C SER A 90 -3.06 -0.03 -14.22
N ALA A 91 -2.87 -0.81 -15.28
CA ALA A 91 -1.57 -0.97 -15.91
C ALA A 91 -1.39 -0.05 -17.12
N SER A 92 -0.19 0.50 -17.24
CA SER A 92 0.32 1.12 -18.45
C SER A 92 1.66 0.47 -18.83
N SER A 93 1.92 0.39 -20.13
CA SER A 93 3.15 -0.22 -20.66
C SER A 93 4.06 0.89 -21.19
N PRO A 94 5.37 0.86 -20.91
CA PRO A 94 6.33 1.76 -21.56
C PRO A 94 6.39 1.56 -23.09
N THR A 95 6.02 0.37 -23.58
CA THR A 95 6.14 -0.01 -25.00
C THR A 95 4.81 0.05 -25.75
N THR A 96 3.68 0.13 -25.05
CA THR A 96 2.34 0.04 -25.66
C THR A 96 1.51 1.27 -25.28
N LYS A 97 0.99 2.01 -26.27
CA LYS A 97 0.11 3.16 -26.01
C LYS A 97 -1.27 2.68 -25.54
N GLY A 98 -1.74 3.21 -24.41
CA GLY A 98 -3.04 2.90 -23.81
C GLY A 98 -2.93 2.31 -22.41
N GLY A 99 -4.03 2.35 -21.65
CA GLY A 99 -4.15 1.68 -20.35
C GLY A 99 -4.84 0.33 -20.47
N ARG A 100 -4.52 -0.61 -19.58
CA ARG A 100 -5.25 -1.87 -19.40
C ARG A 100 -5.68 -1.99 -17.94
N PHE A 101 -6.77 -2.72 -17.71
CA PHE A 101 -7.20 -3.10 -16.37
C PHE A 101 -6.84 -4.56 -16.13
N ASP A 102 -5.86 -4.79 -15.28
CA ASP A 102 -5.52 -6.10 -14.73
C ASP A 102 -6.29 -6.32 -13.42
N PRO A 103 -6.65 -7.56 -13.06
CA PRO A 103 -7.22 -7.83 -11.75
C PRO A 103 -6.29 -7.38 -10.61
N PRO A 104 -6.83 -6.88 -9.48
CA PRO A 104 -6.04 -6.58 -8.29
C PRO A 104 -5.21 -7.79 -7.87
N SER A 105 -3.96 -7.56 -7.48
CA SER A 105 -3.04 -8.66 -7.17
C SER A 105 -1.97 -8.28 -6.16
N ILE A 106 -1.32 -9.30 -5.61
CA ILE A 106 -0.03 -9.17 -4.93
C ILE A 106 1.01 -9.95 -5.74
N THR A 107 2.02 -9.26 -6.25
CA THR A 107 3.14 -9.86 -6.97
C THR A 107 4.33 -10.03 -6.04
N VAL A 108 5.04 -11.16 -6.19
CA VAL A 108 6.21 -11.49 -5.37
C VAL A 108 7.43 -11.66 -6.25
N TYR A 109 8.56 -11.07 -5.88
CA TYR A 109 9.82 -11.12 -6.62
C TYR A 109 10.98 -11.48 -5.71
N PRO A 110 12.11 -11.97 -6.26
CA PRO A 110 13.38 -11.95 -5.55
C PRO A 110 13.76 -10.50 -5.18
N LEU A 111 14.22 -10.28 -3.95
CA LEU A 111 14.42 -8.94 -3.36
C LEU A 111 15.39 -8.04 -4.14
N LYS A 112 16.34 -8.63 -4.86
CA LYS A 112 17.37 -7.90 -5.63
C LYS A 112 17.10 -7.89 -7.14
N THR A 113 15.86 -8.18 -7.54
CA THR A 113 15.46 -8.16 -8.94
C THR A 113 15.63 -6.78 -9.60
N THR A 114 15.75 -6.75 -10.93
CA THR A 114 15.87 -5.54 -11.74
C THR A 114 15.32 -5.81 -13.15
N GLY A 115 15.14 -4.75 -13.94
CA GLY A 115 14.67 -4.83 -15.33
C GLY A 115 13.26 -5.40 -15.44
N ASP A 116 12.99 -6.15 -16.50
CA ASP A 116 11.67 -6.71 -16.82
C ASP A 116 11.53 -8.16 -16.31
N THR A 117 11.77 -8.34 -15.00
CA THR A 117 11.75 -9.67 -14.38
C THR A 117 10.34 -10.03 -13.92
N ALA A 118 9.87 -11.22 -14.31
CA ALA A 118 8.57 -11.74 -13.91
C ALA A 118 8.49 -12.09 -12.41
N PRO A 119 7.30 -11.99 -11.80
CA PRO A 119 7.12 -12.40 -10.41
C PRO A 119 7.24 -13.91 -10.25
N ILE A 120 7.81 -14.35 -9.12
CA ILE A 120 7.91 -15.77 -8.74
C ILE A 120 6.57 -16.32 -8.20
N ARG A 121 5.69 -15.44 -7.70
CA ARG A 121 4.33 -15.77 -7.27
C ARG A 121 3.40 -14.61 -7.56
N THR A 122 2.13 -14.93 -7.76
CA THR A 122 1.06 -13.94 -7.90
C THR A 122 -0.15 -14.41 -7.12
N ILE A 123 -0.57 -13.65 -6.12
CA ILE A 123 -1.83 -13.85 -5.40
C ILE A 123 -2.87 -12.98 -6.10
N ALA A 124 -3.80 -13.61 -6.82
CA ALA A 124 -4.83 -12.91 -7.59
C ALA A 124 -6.00 -13.85 -7.87
N GLY A 125 -7.17 -13.27 -8.12
CA GLY A 125 -8.39 -14.01 -8.44
C GLY A 125 -9.51 -13.77 -7.42
N PRO A 126 -10.74 -14.22 -7.74
CA PRO A 126 -11.93 -13.90 -6.96
C PRO A 126 -11.90 -14.43 -5.52
N LYS A 127 -11.26 -15.57 -5.24
CA LYS A 127 -11.17 -16.12 -3.87
C LYS A 127 -10.29 -15.29 -2.95
N THR A 128 -9.36 -14.53 -3.53
CA THR A 128 -8.48 -13.63 -2.77
C THR A 128 -9.24 -12.47 -2.14
N GLN A 129 -10.40 -12.09 -2.68
CA GLN A 129 -11.18 -10.92 -2.25
C GLN A 129 -10.44 -9.58 -2.34
N LEU A 130 -9.31 -9.54 -3.07
CA LEU A 130 -8.56 -8.30 -3.30
C LEU A 130 -9.42 -7.32 -4.10
N ASN A 131 -9.51 -6.09 -3.59
CA ASN A 131 -10.20 -4.97 -4.19
C ASN A 131 -9.51 -3.67 -3.76
N TRP A 132 -8.68 -3.12 -4.64
CA TRP A 132 -7.77 -2.00 -4.38
C TRP A 132 -6.91 -2.21 -3.12
N PRO A 133 -5.96 -3.17 -3.15
CA PRO A 133 -5.04 -3.37 -2.04
C PRO A 133 -4.02 -2.23 -1.95
N ALA A 134 -4.26 -1.30 -1.03
CA ALA A 134 -3.49 -0.06 -0.89
C ALA A 134 -2.15 -0.24 -0.16
N HIS A 135 -2.08 -1.14 0.82
CA HIS A 135 -0.87 -1.35 1.62
C HIS A 135 -0.68 -2.80 2.02
N ILE A 136 0.58 -3.22 2.17
CA ILE A 136 0.95 -4.56 2.67
C ILE A 136 1.91 -4.39 3.85
N PHE A 137 1.71 -5.15 4.91
CA PHE A 137 2.69 -5.35 5.97
C PHE A 137 3.01 -6.84 6.11
N LEU A 138 4.30 -7.16 6.19
CA LEU A 138 4.76 -8.51 6.46
C LEU A 138 5.06 -8.70 7.95
N ASP A 139 4.28 -9.55 8.59
CA ASP A 139 4.54 -10.07 9.92
C ASP A 139 5.45 -11.30 9.83
N ARG A 140 6.78 -11.05 9.83
CA ARG A 140 7.81 -12.09 9.68
C ARG A 140 7.81 -13.13 10.81
N GLU A 141 7.35 -12.77 12.00
CA GLU A 141 7.27 -13.74 13.12
C GLU A 141 6.25 -14.85 12.84
N ARG A 142 5.25 -14.57 12.01
CA ARG A 142 4.16 -15.50 11.66
C ARG A 142 4.15 -15.92 10.20
N GLY A 143 4.95 -15.28 9.34
CA GLY A 143 4.92 -15.48 7.89
C GLY A 143 3.60 -15.02 7.28
N GLU A 144 3.06 -13.89 7.76
CA GLU A 144 1.72 -13.40 7.39
C GLU A 144 1.77 -12.04 6.70
N LEU A 145 1.09 -11.94 5.57
CA LEU A 145 0.90 -10.71 4.81
C LEU A 145 -0.45 -10.09 5.18
N TYR A 146 -0.42 -8.96 5.87
CA TYR A 146 -1.59 -8.14 6.17
C TYR A 146 -1.79 -7.12 5.06
N VAL A 147 -3.01 -7.03 4.53
CA VAL A 147 -3.34 -6.19 3.37
C VAL A 147 -4.46 -5.23 3.73
N ALA A 148 -4.21 -3.92 3.58
CA ALA A 148 -5.24 -2.90 3.65
C ALA A 148 -6.01 -2.93 2.33
N ASN A 149 -7.21 -3.50 2.35
CA ASN A 149 -8.02 -3.74 1.15
C ASN A 149 -9.06 -2.62 1.03
N ASP A 150 -8.65 -1.51 0.41
CA ASP A 150 -9.29 -0.20 0.47
C ASP A 150 -10.76 -0.26 0.03
N ALA A 151 -11.00 -0.56 -1.24
CA ALA A 151 -12.35 -0.64 -1.79
C ALA A 151 -13.15 -1.85 -1.24
N GLY A 152 -12.46 -2.78 -0.56
CA GLY A 152 -13.09 -3.89 0.14
C GLY A 152 -13.61 -3.59 1.53
N ASP A 153 -13.29 -2.42 2.12
CA ASP A 153 -13.55 -2.05 3.51
C ASP A 153 -13.12 -3.16 4.49
N SER A 154 -11.92 -3.73 4.28
CA SER A 154 -11.46 -4.91 5.01
C SER A 154 -9.94 -4.96 5.18
N ILE A 155 -9.49 -5.74 6.16
CA ILE A 155 -8.11 -6.23 6.19
C ILE A 155 -8.11 -7.71 5.81
N LEU A 156 -7.29 -8.06 4.82
CA LEU A 156 -7.08 -9.44 4.40
C LEU A 156 -5.74 -9.93 4.93
N VAL A 157 -5.67 -11.20 5.33
CA VAL A 157 -4.41 -11.82 5.77
C VAL A 157 -4.12 -13.07 4.94
N PHE A 158 -2.97 -13.09 4.28
CA PHE A 158 -2.45 -14.24 3.53
C PHE A 158 -1.20 -14.79 4.20
N ARG A 159 -0.75 -15.98 3.81
CA ARG A 159 0.62 -16.43 4.12
C ARG A 159 1.60 -15.81 3.13
N GLU A 160 2.81 -15.54 3.56
CA GLU A 160 3.90 -15.04 2.70
C GLU A 160 4.29 -16.00 1.56
N THR A 161 3.93 -17.28 1.71
CA THR A 161 4.17 -18.34 0.74
C THR A 161 3.00 -18.58 -0.23
N ASP A 162 1.87 -17.88 -0.05
CA ASP A 162 0.67 -18.11 -0.87
C ASP A 162 0.91 -17.75 -2.35
N ASN A 163 0.20 -18.46 -3.24
CA ASN A 163 0.28 -18.30 -4.69
C ASN A 163 -1.05 -18.68 -5.35
N GLY A 164 -1.47 -17.91 -6.36
CA GLY A 164 -2.69 -18.14 -7.12
C GLY A 164 -3.95 -17.58 -6.45
N ASP A 165 -5.10 -18.13 -6.85
CA ASP A 165 -6.43 -17.77 -6.36
C ASP A 165 -6.73 -18.45 -5.02
N VAL A 166 -6.11 -17.95 -3.95
CA VAL A 166 -6.23 -18.49 -2.59
C VAL A 166 -7.20 -17.68 -1.75
N THR A 167 -7.89 -18.34 -0.82
CA THR A 167 -8.70 -17.65 0.19
C THR A 167 -7.78 -17.06 1.28
N PRO A 168 -8.01 -15.81 1.74
CA PRO A 168 -7.31 -15.26 2.90
C PRO A 168 -7.45 -16.16 4.13
N THR A 169 -6.37 -16.31 4.90
CA THR A 169 -6.38 -17.03 6.18
C THR A 169 -7.24 -16.33 7.23
N ARG A 170 -7.36 -15.00 7.14
CA ARG A 170 -8.27 -14.19 7.95
C ARG A 170 -8.80 -13.02 7.14
N VAL A 171 -10.02 -12.62 7.49
CA VAL A 171 -10.69 -11.44 6.94
C VAL A 171 -11.27 -10.67 8.12
N LEU A 172 -10.77 -9.47 8.37
CA LEU A 172 -11.37 -8.52 9.31
C LEU A 172 -12.28 -7.59 8.51
N LYS A 173 -13.59 -7.74 8.67
CA LYS A 173 -14.61 -7.02 7.91
C LYS A 173 -15.95 -7.03 8.64
N GLY A 174 -16.72 -5.97 8.47
CA GLY A 174 -18.08 -5.85 9.00
C GLY A 174 -18.31 -4.51 9.67
N SER A 175 -19.57 -4.22 10.00
CA SER A 175 -19.96 -2.90 10.50
C SER A 175 -19.41 -2.58 11.89
N LYS A 176 -19.13 -3.58 12.73
CA LYS A 176 -18.52 -3.37 14.06
C LYS A 176 -17.06 -3.02 13.96
N THR A 177 -16.37 -3.45 12.89
CA THR A 177 -14.96 -3.12 12.69
C THR A 177 -14.72 -1.62 12.62
N GLY A 178 -15.66 -0.86 12.03
CA GLY A 178 -15.46 0.56 11.74
C GLY A 178 -14.41 0.82 10.64
N LEU A 179 -13.99 -0.21 9.91
CA LEU A 179 -13.14 -0.07 8.72
C LEU A 179 -13.90 0.67 7.63
N LYS A 180 -13.27 1.68 7.05
CA LYS A 180 -13.79 2.39 5.88
C LYS A 180 -12.63 2.93 5.06
N ASN A 181 -12.45 2.41 3.86
CA ASN A 181 -11.36 2.75 2.97
C ASN A 181 -9.98 2.69 3.69
N PRO A 182 -9.57 1.50 4.18
CA PRO A 182 -8.29 1.36 4.86
C PRO A 182 -7.14 1.57 3.88
N THR A 183 -6.30 2.57 4.14
CA THR A 183 -5.18 2.96 3.25
C THR A 183 -3.83 2.46 3.72
N SER A 184 -3.67 2.21 5.02
CA SER A 184 -2.43 1.70 5.60
C SER A 184 -2.72 0.92 6.88
N LEU A 185 -1.76 0.08 7.25
CA LEU A 185 -1.79 -0.70 8.47
C LEU A 185 -0.39 -0.94 9.03
N PHE A 186 -0.31 -1.20 10.32
CA PHE A 186 0.92 -1.58 11.01
C PHE A 186 0.62 -2.66 12.05
N VAL A 187 1.47 -3.68 12.13
CA VAL A 187 1.39 -4.72 13.16
C VAL A 187 2.40 -4.43 14.26
N ASP A 188 1.90 -4.15 15.46
CA ASP A 188 2.71 -4.01 16.67
C ASP A 188 2.82 -5.37 17.36
N THR A 189 3.96 -6.05 17.16
CA THR A 189 4.21 -7.36 17.75
C THR A 189 4.48 -7.29 19.26
N ARG A 190 4.84 -6.13 19.81
CA ARG A 190 5.10 -5.97 21.25
C ARG A 190 3.80 -5.91 22.05
N ASN A 191 2.82 -5.18 21.54
CA ASN A 191 1.52 -5.03 22.18
C ASN A 191 0.48 -6.03 21.65
N ASN A 192 0.83 -6.82 20.63
CA ASN A 192 -0.08 -7.73 19.91
C ASN A 192 -1.29 -7.00 19.32
N GLU A 193 -1.03 -5.89 18.63
CA GLU A 193 -2.05 -5.02 18.07
C GLU A 193 -1.88 -4.82 16.56
N LEU A 194 -3.01 -4.65 15.87
CA LEU A 194 -3.10 -4.22 14.48
C LEU A 194 -3.67 -2.81 14.46
N LEU A 195 -2.91 -1.86 13.92
CA LEU A 195 -3.33 -0.47 13.73
C LEU A 195 -3.69 -0.27 12.26
N VAL A 196 -4.80 0.41 11.99
CA VAL A 196 -5.30 0.65 10.63
C VAL A 196 -5.69 2.11 10.48
N SER A 197 -5.24 2.76 9.40
CA SER A 197 -5.71 4.10 9.01
C SER A 197 -6.88 3.98 8.04
N ASN A 198 -8.00 4.63 8.37
CA ASN A 198 -9.24 4.60 7.60
C ASN A 198 -9.47 5.99 6.99
N MET A 199 -9.19 6.11 5.70
CA MET A 199 -9.36 7.38 4.99
C MET A 199 -10.83 7.78 4.94
N GLY A 200 -11.74 6.83 4.72
CA GLY A 200 -13.15 7.13 4.42
C GLY A 200 -13.97 7.65 5.59
N ASN A 201 -13.46 7.60 6.82
CA ASN A 201 -14.21 8.01 8.01
C ASN A 201 -13.39 8.76 9.08
N HIS A 202 -12.27 9.39 8.67
CA HIS A 202 -11.41 10.23 9.51
C HIS A 202 -10.96 9.54 10.81
N SER A 203 -10.57 8.27 10.72
CA SER A 203 -10.19 7.51 11.90
C SER A 203 -8.99 6.61 11.72
N ALA A 204 -8.30 6.33 12.81
CA ALA A 204 -7.45 5.16 12.94
C ALA A 204 -8.07 4.21 13.95
N THR A 205 -8.11 2.93 13.63
CA THR A 205 -8.66 1.87 14.48
C THR A 205 -7.57 0.90 14.90
N VAL A 206 -7.69 0.38 16.12
CA VAL A 206 -6.76 -0.60 16.68
C VAL A 206 -7.51 -1.87 17.03
N TYR A 207 -6.98 -3.02 16.66
CA TYR A 207 -7.56 -4.34 16.91
C TYR A 207 -6.53 -5.26 17.57
N PRO A 208 -6.95 -6.40 18.15
CA PRO A 208 -6.02 -7.49 18.41
C PRO A 208 -5.30 -7.90 17.11
N ARG A 209 -4.00 -8.18 17.15
CA ARG A 209 -3.18 -8.56 15.98
C ARG A 209 -3.80 -9.68 15.13
N THR A 210 -4.51 -10.62 15.76
CA THR A 210 -5.14 -11.77 15.09
C THR A 210 -6.65 -11.63 14.90
N ALA A 211 -7.20 -10.40 14.96
CA ALA A 211 -8.63 -10.17 14.76
C ALA A 211 -9.11 -10.73 13.40
N SER A 212 -10.31 -11.32 13.40
CA SER A 212 -10.94 -11.91 12.23
C SER A 212 -12.47 -11.85 12.40
N GLY A 213 -13.21 -11.70 11.31
CA GLY A 213 -14.65 -11.47 11.30
C GLY A 213 -15.01 -10.01 11.62
N ASP A 214 -16.18 -9.82 12.22
CA ASP A 214 -16.75 -8.50 12.54
C ASP A 214 -16.42 -8.09 13.99
N VAL A 215 -15.15 -7.74 14.22
CA VAL A 215 -14.61 -7.42 15.54
C VAL A 215 -14.52 -5.92 15.77
N ALA A 216 -15.07 -5.43 16.88
CA ALA A 216 -14.96 -4.03 17.28
C ALA A 216 -13.50 -3.65 17.60
N PRO A 217 -13.07 -2.41 17.29
CA PRO A 217 -11.73 -1.97 17.63
C PRO A 217 -11.56 -1.83 19.15
N LEU A 218 -10.37 -2.16 19.63
CA LEU A 218 -9.92 -1.86 21.00
C LEU A 218 -9.96 -0.34 21.25
N ARG A 219 -9.57 0.44 20.22
CA ARG A 219 -9.46 1.90 20.28
C ARG A 219 -9.78 2.50 18.92
N THR A 220 -10.44 3.66 18.92
CA THR A 220 -10.63 4.51 17.73
C THR A 220 -10.05 5.89 18.02
N ILE A 221 -9.11 6.31 17.19
CA ILE A 221 -8.55 7.67 17.18
C ILE A 221 -9.23 8.41 16.04
N ARG A 222 -9.65 9.65 16.26
CA ARG A 222 -10.37 10.44 15.25
C ARG A 222 -9.74 11.81 15.05
N SER A 223 -9.72 12.24 13.78
CA SER A 223 -9.41 13.63 13.40
C SER A 223 -10.68 14.46 13.14
N ALA A 224 -11.87 13.85 13.14
CA ALA A 224 -13.17 14.51 12.97
C ALA A 224 -14.27 13.87 13.85
N PRO A 225 -15.42 14.56 14.09
CA PRO A 225 -16.55 14.01 14.83
C PRO A 225 -17.08 12.68 14.25
N ARG A 226 -17.67 11.84 15.12
CA ARG A 226 -18.23 10.54 14.71
C ARG A 226 -19.33 10.72 13.67
N GLY A 227 -19.30 9.88 12.62
CA GLY A 227 -20.30 9.90 11.54
C GLY A 227 -19.99 10.88 10.40
N LYS A 228 -18.98 11.74 10.56
CA LYS A 228 -18.47 12.55 9.45
C LYS A 228 -17.75 11.63 8.46
N LEU A 229 -18.27 11.54 7.24
CA LEU A 229 -17.58 10.90 6.14
C LEU A 229 -16.41 11.77 5.68
N ALA A 230 -15.35 11.11 5.21
CA ALA A 230 -14.35 11.82 4.42
C ALA A 230 -14.88 12.04 3.03
N ASP A 231 -14.73 13.27 2.55
CA ASP A 231 -15.06 13.61 1.17
C ASP A 231 -14.13 12.86 0.20
N MET A 232 -13.03 12.26 0.72
CA MET A 232 -12.04 11.48 0.00
C MET A 232 -11.40 12.21 -1.18
N ILE A 233 -11.54 13.53 -1.19
CA ILE A 233 -10.92 14.44 -2.15
C ILE A 233 -9.52 14.77 -1.63
N GLY A 234 -8.51 14.50 -2.45
CA GLY A 234 -7.13 14.90 -2.21
C GLY A 234 -6.91 16.41 -2.40
N ASN A 235 -5.95 16.78 -3.26
CA ASN A 235 -5.73 18.17 -3.70
C ASN A 235 -6.41 18.36 -5.07
N PRO A 236 -7.68 18.78 -5.13
CA PRO A 236 -8.39 18.86 -6.39
C PRO A 236 -7.82 20.00 -7.23
N GLY A 237 -7.13 19.65 -8.32
CA GLY A 237 -6.55 20.62 -9.24
C GLY A 237 -7.57 21.40 -10.07
N ALA A 238 -8.85 21.04 -9.99
CA ALA A 238 -9.96 21.73 -10.63
C ALA A 238 -11.25 21.52 -9.84
N ALA A 239 -12.19 22.45 -9.98
CA ALA A 239 -13.59 22.27 -9.62
C ALA A 239 -14.46 22.96 -10.67
N ALA A 240 -15.62 22.39 -10.99
CA ALA A 240 -16.60 23.00 -11.89
C ALA A 240 -17.97 23.03 -11.19
N TYR A 241 -18.79 24.03 -11.51
CA TYR A 241 -20.16 24.13 -11.01
C TYR A 241 -21.15 23.81 -12.16
N ASP A 242 -21.96 22.78 -11.98
CA ASP A 242 -23.08 22.46 -12.88
C ASP A 242 -24.31 23.24 -12.41
N SER A 243 -24.56 24.39 -13.03
CA SER A 243 -25.68 25.27 -12.68
C SER A 243 -27.06 24.69 -13.01
N LYS A 244 -27.15 23.60 -13.77
CA LYS A 244 -28.42 22.91 -14.05
C LYS A 244 -28.76 21.87 -13.00
N ARG A 245 -27.74 21.28 -12.36
CA ARG A 245 -27.89 20.28 -11.30
C ARG A 245 -27.66 20.84 -9.90
N GLU A 246 -27.16 22.08 -9.80
CA GLU A 246 -26.75 22.72 -8.56
C GLU A 246 -25.66 21.93 -7.82
N GLU A 247 -24.72 21.34 -8.58
CA GLU A 247 -23.67 20.46 -8.08
C GLU A 247 -22.27 21.05 -8.34
N ILE A 248 -21.33 20.80 -7.41
CA ILE A 248 -19.89 21.04 -7.61
C ILE A 248 -19.26 19.72 -8.03
N LEU A 249 -18.70 19.70 -9.24
CA LEU A 249 -17.94 18.58 -9.78
C LEU A 249 -16.48 18.76 -9.42
N VAL A 250 -15.94 17.81 -8.66
CA VAL A 250 -14.53 17.77 -8.27
C VAL A 250 -13.94 16.49 -8.84
N PRO A 251 -12.94 16.55 -9.74
CA PRO A 251 -12.21 15.37 -10.15
C PRO A 251 -11.37 14.87 -8.96
N ASN A 252 -11.46 13.58 -8.68
CA ASN A 252 -10.49 12.88 -7.85
C ASN A 252 -9.31 12.44 -8.72
#